data_AF-A0A9C9PMM5-F1
#
_entry.id   AF-A0A9C9PMM5-F1
#
_cell.length_a   1.000
_cell.length_b   1.000
_cell.length_c   1.000
_cell.angle_alpha   90.00
_cell.angle_beta   90.00
_cell.angle_gamma   90.00
#
_symmetry.space_group_name_H-M   'P 1'
#
loop_
_entity.id
_entity.type
_entity.pdbx_description
1 polymer ?
#
loop_
_entity_poly.entity_id
_entity_poly.type
_entity_poly.pdbx_seq_one_letter_code
_entity_poly.pdbx_strand_id
1 'polypeptide(L)' 'MTQYQFVQHLPDLIQPEDYANDPQGHRIRFQIKTTPEGVEILGDAMRPITLEKLLEALETKNIEQMLCG' A
#
# COMPACT_ATOMS: atom_id res chain seq x y z
N MET A 1 -6.14 9.93 14.75
CA MET A 1 -4.71 9.91 14.42
C MET A 1 -4.39 8.52 13.95
N THR A 2 -3.97 8.37 12.71
CA THR A 2 -3.58 7.08 12.14
C THR A 2 -2.26 6.64 12.76
N GLN A 3 -2.17 5.38 13.20
CA GLN A 3 -0.98 4.82 13.82
C GLN A 3 -0.16 4.07 12.78
N TYR A 4 1.13 4.39 12.68
CA TYR A 4 2.06 3.70 11.78
C TYR A 4 2.77 2.57 12.51
N GLN A 5 2.81 1.39 11.90
CA GLN A 5 3.58 0.26 12.40
C GLN A 5 4.57 -0.21 11.33
N PHE A 6 5.82 -0.37 11.73
CA PHE A 6 6.83 -0.98 10.87
C PHE A 6 6.66 -2.50 10.88
N VAL A 7 6.71 -3.11 9.69
CA VAL A 7 6.65 -4.56 9.52
C VAL A 7 7.90 -5.07 8.82
N GLN A 8 8.38 -6.25 9.23
CA GLN A 8 9.60 -6.84 8.66
C GLN A 8 9.41 -7.36 7.23
N HIS A 9 8.18 -7.69 6.86
CA HIS A 9 7.86 -8.21 5.54
C HIS A 9 6.48 -7.72 5.11
N LEU A 10 6.44 -7.08 3.95
CA LEU A 10 5.23 -6.71 3.24
C LEU A 10 5.39 -7.20 1.80
N PRO A 11 4.45 -7.98 1.25
CA PRO A 11 4.59 -8.47 -0.12
C PRO A 11 4.37 -7.34 -1.12
N ASP A 12 5.33 -7.13 -2.01
CA ASP A 12 5.22 -6.12 -3.08
C ASP A 12 4.15 -6.54 -4.10
N LEU A 13 3.18 -5.65 -4.35
CA LEU A 13 2.13 -5.87 -5.36
C LEU A 13 2.54 -5.32 -6.72
N ILE A 14 3.50 -4.38 -6.76
CA ILE A 14 4.08 -3.77 -7.94
C ILE A 14 5.51 -4.29 -8.10
N GLN A 15 5.80 -4.86 -9.25
CA GLN A 15 7.12 -5.43 -9.57
C GLN A 15 7.93 -4.44 -10.44
N PRO A 16 9.27 -4.56 -10.51
CA PRO A 16 10.11 -3.69 -11.33
C PRO A 16 9.64 -3.55 -12.79
N GLU A 17 9.11 -4.63 -13.37
CA GLU A 17 8.61 -4.64 -14.75
C GLU A 17 7.35 -3.80 -14.92
N ASP A 18 6.57 -3.60 -13.86
CA ASP A 18 5.39 -2.75 -13.90
C ASP A 18 5.78 -1.29 -14.16
N TYR A 19 6.92 -0.83 -13.63
CA TYR A 19 7.42 0.54 -13.81
C TYR A 19 7.76 0.85 -15.27
N ALA A 20 8.36 -0.12 -15.97
CA ALA A 20 8.66 0.03 -17.41
C ALA A 20 7.38 0.13 -18.26
N ASN A 21 6.29 -0.48 -17.80
CA ASN A 21 5.02 -0.53 -18.50
C ASN A 21 4.04 0.61 -18.12
N ASP A 22 4.39 1.45 -17.16
CA ASP A 22 3.62 2.64 -16.78
C ASP A 22 4.53 3.86 -16.63
N PRO A 23 4.90 4.52 -17.76
CA PRO A 23 5.80 5.67 -17.74
C PRO A 23 5.21 6.90 -17.02
N GLN A 24 3.90 6.93 -16.73
CA GLN A 24 3.30 8.01 -15.95
C GLN A 24 3.41 7.77 -14.44
N GLY A 25 3.58 6.52 -14.01
CA GLY A 25 3.76 6.15 -12.61
C GLY A 25 2.52 6.46 -11.76
N HIS A 26 1.33 6.23 -12.30
CA HIS A 26 0.06 6.47 -11.60
C HIS A 26 -0.61 5.17 -11.14
N ARG A 27 -0.04 4.01 -11.48
CA ARG A 27 -0.56 2.72 -11.05
C ARG A 27 -0.55 2.58 -9.53
N ILE A 28 -1.70 2.13 -9.03
CA ILE A 28 -1.92 1.70 -7.66
C ILE A 28 -2.51 0.29 -7.73
N ARG A 29 -2.07 -0.60 -6.86
CA ARG A 29 -2.63 -1.94 -6.69
C ARG A 29 -3.10 -2.13 -5.26
N PHE A 30 -4.24 -2.78 -5.13
CA PHE A 30 -4.78 -3.19 -3.86
C PHE A 30 -5.01 -4.69 -3.85
N GLN A 31 -4.66 -5.31 -2.74
CA GLN A 31 -5.07 -6.66 -2.40
C GLN A 31 -5.98 -6.55 -1.18
N ILE A 32 -7.19 -7.09 -1.30
CA ILE A 32 -8.18 -7.10 -0.22
C ILE A 32 -8.38 -8.55 0.19
N LYS A 33 -8.19 -8.84 1.48
CA LYS A 33 -8.44 -10.15 2.07
C LYS A 33 -9.45 -10.02 3.19
N THR A 34 -10.34 -11.00 3.29
CA THR A 34 -11.23 -11.14 4.44
C THR A 34 -10.56 -12.07 5.45
N THR A 35 -10.48 -11.65 6.70
CA THR A 35 -9.94 -12.43 7.82
C THR A 35 -11.03 -12.62 8.88
N PRO A 36 -10.84 -13.52 9.87
CA PRO A 36 -11.78 -13.63 11.00
C PRO A 36 -11.94 -12.34 11.82
N GLU A 37 -10.96 -11.46 11.78
CA GLU A 37 -10.91 -10.19 12.53
C GLU A 37 -11.46 -9.00 11.72
N GLY A 38 -11.68 -9.17 10.40
CA GLY A 38 -12.25 -8.14 9.54
C GLY A 38 -11.75 -8.19 8.10
N VAL A 39 -11.42 -7.01 7.57
CA VAL A 39 -10.90 -6.85 6.21
C VAL A 39 -9.50 -6.27 6.29
N GLU A 40 -8.57 -6.95 5.64
CA GLU A 40 -7.19 -6.53 5.51
C GLU A 40 -6.98 -5.97 4.10
N ILE A 41 -6.44 -4.76 4.00
CA ILE A 41 -6.17 -4.07 2.74
C ILE A 41 -4.68 -3.81 2.66
N LEU A 42 -4.03 -4.43 1.68
CA LEU A 42 -2.66 -4.15 1.31
C LEU A 42 -2.66 -3.28 0.06
N GLY A 43 -2.05 -2.11 0.15
CA GLY A 43 -1.91 -1.18 -0.96
C GLY A 43 -0.45 -1.02 -1.38
N ASP A 44 -0.23 -0.85 -2.67
CA ASP A 44 1.08 -0.56 -3.25
C ASP A 44 0.91 0.46 -4.39
N ALA A 45 1.83 1.41 -4.50
CA ALA A 45 1.79 2.46 -5.50
C ALA A 45 3.19 2.87 -5.92
N MET A 46 3.34 3.16 -7.22
CA MET A 46 4.60 3.70 -7.76
C MET A 46 4.99 5.05 -7.16
N ARG A 47 4.01 5.77 -6.60
CA ARG A 47 4.19 7.03 -5.88
C ARG A 47 3.60 6.86 -4.47
N PRO A 48 4.43 6.63 -3.44
CA PRO A 48 3.97 6.38 -2.07
C PRO A 48 3.01 7.45 -1.54
N ILE A 49 3.29 8.73 -1.86
CA ILE A 49 2.45 9.87 -1.44
C ILE A 49 0.99 9.78 -1.91
N THR A 50 0.73 9.11 -3.04
CA THR A 50 -0.63 8.92 -3.55
C THR A 50 -1.38 7.88 -2.74
N LEU A 51 -0.71 6.80 -2.36
CA LEU A 51 -1.27 5.75 -1.53
C LEU A 51 -1.55 6.26 -0.12
N GLU A 52 -0.62 7.00 0.48
CA GLU A 52 -0.77 7.59 1.81
C GLU A 52 -2.02 8.48 1.89
N LYS A 53 -2.20 9.41 0.94
CA LYS A 53 -3.38 10.28 0.88
C LYS A 53 -4.70 9.51 0.75
N LEU A 54 -4.69 8.39 0.02
CA LEU A 54 -5.87 7.56 -0.15
C LEU A 54 -6.18 6.80 1.15
N LEU A 55 -5.18 6.23 1.80
CA LEU A 55 -5.33 5.53 3.09
C LEU A 55 -5.75 6.47 4.22
N GLU A 56 -5.28 7.72 4.21
CA GLU A 56 -5.74 8.78 5.12
C GLU A 56 -7.22 9.10 4.89
N ALA A 57 -7.66 9.22 3.64
CA ALA A 57 -9.06 9.48 3.31
C ALA A 57 -10.01 8.33 3.69
N LEU A 58 -9.49 7.10 3.83
CA LEU A 58 -10.24 5.93 4.30
C LEU A 58 -10.35 5.86 5.83
N GLU A 59 -9.79 6.83 6.56
CA GLU A 59 -9.78 6.87 8.03
C GLU A 59 -9.22 5.59 8.67
N THR A 60 -8.24 4.97 7.99
CA THR A 60 -7.64 3.71 8.42
C THR A 60 -7.02 3.88 9.81
N LYS A 61 -7.35 2.99 10.75
CA LYS A 61 -6.84 3.09 12.13
C LYS A 61 -5.33 2.83 12.21
N ASN A 62 -4.86 1.84 11.47
CA ASN A 62 -3.46 1.41 11.41
C ASN A 62 -3.02 1.38 9.95
N ILE A 63 -1.82 1.90 9.68
CA ILE A 63 -1.16 1.78 8.38
C ILE A 63 0.17 1.09 8.62
N GLU A 64 0.40 -0.01 7.89
CA GLU A 64 1.68 -0.69 7.87
C GLU A 64 2.53 -0.12 6.72
N GLN A 65 3.79 0.20 7.02
CA GLN A 65 4.74 0.71 6.03
C GLN A 65 6.01 -0.13 6.03
N MET A 66 6.54 -0.35 4.82
CA MET A 66 7.86 -0.90 4.58
C MET A 66 8.74 0.20 3.97
N LEU A 67 10.00 0.26 4.37
CA LEU A 67 10.99 1.08 3.69
C LEU A 67 11.39 0.35 2.41
N CYS A 68 11.03 0.91 1.25
CA CYS A 68 11.56 0.45 -0.02
C CYS A 68 13.05 0.84 -0.07
N GLY A 69 13.93 -0.16 -0.01
CA GLY A 69 15.38 0.00 -0.15
C GLY A 69 15.84 -0.47 -1.52
#